data_AF-A0A0K8J448-F1
#
_entry.id   AF-A0A0K8J448-F1
#
_cell.length_a   1.000
_cell.length_b   1.000
_cell.length_c   1.000
_cell.angle_alpha   90.00
_cell.angle_beta   90.00
_cell.angle_gamma   90.00
#
_symmetry.space_group_name_H-M   'P 1'
#
loop_
_entity.id
_entity.type
_entity.pdbx_description
1 polymer ?
#
loop_
_entity_poly.entity_id
_entity_poly.type
_entity_poly.pdbx_seq_one_letter_code
_entity_poly.pdbx_strand_id
1 'polypeptide(L)'
;MGQVIMTYMLIFFITMNTPLSPMEALDLVKEKYACNFIKSSIEDNLTDYYYKLDFGDYYLVYEDRDKISGSYLIHLYEFVLDDIDTGLGHTVTYGWYWVNPYTGAIEVYNDGLEGN
;
A
#
# COMPACT_ATOMS: atom_id res chain seq x y z
N MET A 1 -5.21 -27.24 52.02
CA MET A 1 -6.01 -26.43 51.08
C MET A 1 -5.08 -25.39 50.50
N GLY A 2 -4.60 -25.64 49.28
CA GLY A 2 -3.45 -24.95 48.69
C GLY A 2 -3.83 -23.63 48.03
N GLN A 3 -3.05 -22.61 48.34
CA GLN A 3 -2.99 -21.31 47.66
C GLN A 3 -2.00 -21.43 46.48
N VAL A 4 -2.50 -21.52 45.26
CA VAL A 4 -1.81 -21.22 43.99
C VAL A 4 -2.97 -21.16 42.98
N ILE A 5 -3.22 -20.17 42.12
CA ILE A 5 -2.35 -19.46 41.18
C ILE A 5 -3.17 -18.23 40.74
N MET A 6 -2.93 -17.09 41.39
CA MET A 6 -3.31 -15.79 40.85
C MET A 6 -2.27 -15.49 39.75
N THR A 7 -2.72 -15.08 38.55
CA THR A 7 -1.94 -14.73 37.34
C THR A 7 -2.03 -15.75 36.20
N TYR A 8 -3.14 -15.75 35.46
CA TYR A 8 -3.13 -16.18 34.07
C TYR A 8 -3.89 -15.16 33.21
N MET A 9 -3.23 -14.77 32.11
CA MET A 9 -3.66 -13.86 31.05
C MET A 9 -3.56 -12.36 31.28
N LEU A 10 -2.41 -11.91 31.79
CA LEU A 10 -1.83 -10.65 31.28
C LEU A 10 -0.62 -10.96 30.41
N ILE A 11 -0.83 -11.77 29.36
CA ILE A 11 0.06 -11.76 28.20
C ILE A 11 -0.69 -10.94 27.15
N PHE A 12 -0.85 -9.64 27.42
CA PHE A 12 -0.96 -8.70 26.33
C PHE A 12 0.41 -8.73 25.68
N PHE A 13 0.49 -9.40 24.54
CA PHE A 13 1.66 -9.42 23.68
C PHE A 13 2.23 -8.01 23.61
N ILE A 14 3.41 -7.80 24.18
CA ILE A 14 4.28 -6.73 23.71
C ILE A 14 4.74 -7.22 22.35
N THR A 15 3.87 -7.06 21.34
CA THR A 15 4.24 -7.30 19.95
C THR A 15 5.40 -6.34 19.69
N MET A 16 6.55 -6.90 19.35
CA MET A 16 7.68 -6.11 18.87
C MET A 16 7.16 -5.29 17.69
N ASN A 17 6.97 -3.99 17.92
CA ASN A 17 6.28 -3.07 17.02
C ASN A 17 7.23 -2.64 15.89
N THR A 18 7.70 -3.60 15.09
CA THR A 18 8.53 -3.28 13.93
C THR A 18 7.66 -2.54 12.91
N PRO A 19 8.07 -1.35 12.44
CA PRO A 19 7.33 -0.64 11.43
C PRO A 19 7.22 -1.50 10.17
N LEU A 20 6.04 -1.47 9.54
CA LEU A 20 5.82 -2.04 8.22
C LEU A 20 6.87 -1.50 7.25
N SER A 21 7.31 -2.35 6.34
CA SER A 21 8.06 -1.95 5.15
C SER A 21 7.13 -1.28 4.13
N PRO A 22 7.68 -0.54 3.15
CA PRO A 22 6.88 0.02 2.04
C PRO A 22 6.06 -1.03 1.29
N MET A 23 6.63 -2.23 1.13
CA MET A 23 5.99 -3.33 0.41
C MET A 23 4.84 -3.97 1.22
N GLU A 24 4.99 -4.11 2.53
CA GLU A 24 3.87 -4.54 3.38
C GLU A 24 2.76 -3.49 3.42
N ALA A 25 3.09 -2.20 3.41
CA ALA A 25 2.11 -1.13 3.29
C ALA A 25 1.37 -1.17 1.94
N LEU A 26 2.09 -1.44 0.85
CA LEU A 26 1.50 -1.65 -0.47
C LEU A 26 0.56 -2.86 -0.49
N ASP A 27 0.95 -3.98 0.13
CA ASP A 27 0.10 -5.17 0.28
C ASP A 27 -1.23 -4.85 0.97
N LEU A 28 -1.21 -4.05 2.04
CA LEU A 28 -2.42 -3.61 2.75
C LEU A 28 -3.37 -2.80 1.85
N VAL A 29 -2.84 -1.86 1.06
CA VAL A 29 -3.64 -1.07 0.13
C VAL A 29 -4.22 -1.95 -0.98
N LYS A 30 -3.42 -2.89 -1.49
CA LYS A 30 -3.86 -3.86 -2.49
C LYS A 30 -5.02 -4.71 -1.98
N GLU A 31 -4.91 -5.26 -0.78
CA GLU A 31 -5.97 -6.08 -0.18
C GLU A 31 -7.29 -5.31 -0.04
N LYS A 32 -7.21 -4.01 0.26
CA LYS A 32 -8.39 -3.16 0.48
C LYS A 32 -9.01 -2.60 -0.79
N TYR A 33 -8.20 -2.17 -1.78
CA TYR A 33 -8.69 -1.37 -2.91
C TYR A 33 -8.43 -2.00 -4.29
N ALA A 34 -7.57 -3.00 -4.40
CA ALA A 34 -7.14 -3.57 -5.68
C ALA A 34 -6.95 -5.10 -5.57
N CYS A 35 -7.90 -5.80 -4.93
CA CYS A 35 -7.73 -7.20 -4.54
C CYS A 35 -7.54 -8.16 -5.74
N ASN A 36 -8.00 -7.77 -6.92
CA ASN A 36 -7.87 -8.46 -8.20
C ASN A 36 -6.55 -8.18 -8.94
N PHE A 37 -5.66 -7.33 -8.41
CA PHE A 37 -4.36 -7.07 -9.04
C PHE A 37 -3.37 -8.19 -8.72
N ILE A 38 -2.46 -8.42 -9.66
CA ILE A 38 -1.43 -9.45 -9.63
C ILE A 38 -0.08 -8.79 -9.31
N LYS A 39 0.69 -9.43 -8.41
CA LYS A 39 2.03 -8.98 -8.02
C LYS A 39 2.97 -9.08 -9.23
N SER A 40 3.68 -8.00 -9.53
CA SER A 40 4.61 -7.87 -10.65
C SER A 40 5.91 -7.24 -10.16
N SER A 41 7.05 -7.71 -10.68
CA SER A 41 8.38 -7.13 -10.41
C SER A 41 9.12 -6.91 -11.73
N ILE A 42 9.99 -5.89 -11.77
CA ILE A 42 10.75 -5.54 -12.98
C ILE A 42 11.97 -6.48 -13.14
N GLU A 43 12.50 -7.02 -12.04
CA GLU A 43 13.62 -7.97 -12.03
C GLU A 43 13.48 -9.00 -10.89
N ASP A 44 14.02 -10.22 -11.08
CA ASP A 44 13.93 -11.34 -10.14
C ASP A 44 14.73 -11.14 -8.82
N ASN A 45 15.54 -10.09 -8.72
CA ASN A 45 16.44 -9.83 -7.58
C ASN A 45 16.15 -8.54 -6.80
N LEU A 46 15.09 -7.81 -7.13
CA LEU A 46 14.68 -6.62 -6.38
C LEU A 46 13.65 -7.00 -5.31
N THR A 47 13.81 -6.42 -4.13
CA THR A 47 12.86 -6.55 -3.00
C THR A 47 11.58 -5.76 -3.24
N ASP A 48 11.60 -4.84 -4.20
CA ASP A 48 10.49 -3.96 -4.54
C ASP A 48 9.64 -4.57 -5.67
N TYR A 49 8.33 -4.44 -5.52
CA TYR A 49 7.34 -4.90 -6.48
C TYR A 49 6.18 -3.91 -6.54
N TYR A 50 5.34 -4.10 -7.55
CA TYR A 50 4.08 -3.39 -7.71
C TYR A 50 2.97 -4.38 -8.01
N TYR A 51 1.75 -3.86 -8.08
CA TYR A 51 0.58 -4.62 -8.47
C TYR A 51 0.00 -4.07 -9.76
N LYS A 52 -0.41 -4.97 -10.67
CA LYS A 52 -1.04 -4.61 -11.94
C LYS A 52 -2.31 -5.41 -12.15
N LEU A 53 -3.32 -4.83 -12.79
CA LEU A 53 -4.44 -5.59 -13.33
C LEU A 53 -4.01 -6.42 -14.54
N ASP A 54 -4.41 -7.70 -14.61
CA ASP A 54 -3.96 -8.64 -15.66
C ASP A 54 -4.24 -8.15 -17.09
N PHE A 55 -5.47 -7.69 -17.33
CA PHE A 55 -5.97 -7.27 -18.65
C PHE A 55 -6.15 -5.76 -18.79
N GLY A 56 -5.42 -4.95 -18.01
CA GLY A 56 -5.53 -3.50 -18.09
C GLY A 56 -4.27 -2.79 -17.61
N ASP A 57 -4.12 -1.54 -18.01
CA ASP A 57 -2.97 -0.72 -17.64
C ASP A 57 -3.21 0.02 -16.32
N TYR A 58 -3.76 -0.69 -15.34
CA TYR A 58 -3.93 -0.22 -13.98
C TYR A 58 -2.79 -0.70 -13.10
N TYR A 59 -2.22 0.22 -12.34
CA TYR A 59 -1.06 0.00 -11.51
C TYR A 59 -1.32 0.50 -10.09
N LEU A 60 -0.82 -0.26 -9.12
CA LEU A 60 -0.74 0.15 -7.73
C LEU A 60 0.73 0.04 -7.29
N VAL A 61 1.31 1.18 -6.95
CA VAL A 61 2.76 1.34 -6.72
C VAL A 61 3.04 2.10 -5.42
N TYR A 62 4.20 1.85 -4.84
CA TYR A 62 4.78 2.70 -3.80
C TYR A 62 5.56 3.85 -4.46
N GLU A 63 5.30 5.09 -4.04
CA GLU A 63 5.89 6.30 -4.63
C GLU A 63 6.92 6.97 -3.72
N ASP A 64 6.55 7.23 -2.47
CA ASP A 64 7.40 8.03 -1.56
C ASP A 64 7.10 7.75 -0.09
N ARG A 65 7.95 8.31 0.78
CA ARG A 65 7.78 8.31 2.23
C ARG A 65 7.78 9.74 2.76
N ASP A 66 6.72 10.09 3.48
CA ASP A 66 6.67 11.38 4.17
C ASP A 66 7.78 11.47 5.23
N LYS A 67 8.55 12.55 5.19
CA LYS A 67 9.74 12.74 6.04
C LYS A 67 9.39 13.08 7.49
N ILE A 68 8.16 13.55 7.74
CA ILE A 68 7.71 13.99 9.07
C ILE A 68 7.00 12.86 9.80
N SER A 69 5.94 12.30 9.22
CA SER A 69 5.16 11.21 9.81
C SER A 69 5.79 9.83 9.58
N GLY A 70 6.63 9.69 8.56
CA GLY A 70 7.18 8.40 8.14
C GLY A 70 6.19 7.55 7.34
N SER A 71 5.00 8.07 7.02
CA SER A 71 3.95 7.38 6.25
C SER A 71 4.36 7.11 4.81
N TYR A 72 3.90 5.99 4.26
CA TYR A 72 4.18 5.60 2.87
C TYR A 72 3.06 6.07 1.94
N LEU A 73 3.44 6.64 0.79
CA LEU A 73 2.53 7.05 -0.27
C LEU A 73 2.38 5.92 -1.28
N ILE A 74 1.15 5.47 -1.47
CA ILE A 74 0.77 4.46 -2.45
C ILE A 74 -0.14 5.12 -3.50
N HIS A 75 0.10 4.86 -4.77
CA HIS A 75 -0.61 5.44 -5.91
C HIS A 75 -1.34 4.38 -6.71
N LEU A 76 -2.65 4.55 -6.88
CA LEU A 76 -3.47 3.78 -7.79
C LEU A 76 -3.78 4.62 -9.03
N TYR A 77 -3.32 4.16 -10.19
CA TYR A 77 -3.52 4.86 -11.45
C TYR A 77 -3.72 3.93 -12.64
N GLU A 78 -4.21 4.51 -13.72
CA GLU A 78 -4.23 3.91 -15.05
C GLU A 78 -3.25 4.66 -15.95
N PHE A 79 -2.47 3.94 -16.76
CA PHE A 79 -1.71 4.53 -17.85
C PHE A 79 -2.52 4.40 -19.14
N VAL A 80 -2.87 5.53 -19.73
CA VAL A 80 -3.62 5.59 -20.99
C VAL A 80 -2.65 5.96 -22.11
N LEU A 81 -2.54 5.06 -23.09
CA LEU A 81 -1.72 5.29 -24.28
C LEU A 81 -2.45 6.24 -25.24
N ASP A 82 -1.86 7.39 -25.52
CA ASP A 82 -2.44 8.40 -26.42
C ASP A 82 -1.97 8.20 -27.86
N ASP A 83 -0.71 7.79 -28.04
CA ASP A 83 -0.09 7.57 -29.34
C ASP A 83 0.68 6.25 -29.35
N ILE A 84 0.20 5.31 -30.16
CA ILE A 84 0.74 3.96 -30.26
C ILE A 84 2.11 3.91 -30.96
N ASP A 85 2.38 4.86 -31.86
CA ASP A 85 3.61 4.88 -32.64
C ASP A 85 4.78 5.41 -31.80
N THR A 86 4.50 6.34 -30.88
CA THR A 86 5.50 6.94 -30.00
C THR A 86 5.57 6.32 -28.61
N GLY A 87 4.54 5.57 -28.20
CA GLY A 87 4.43 5.05 -26.84
C GLY A 87 4.04 6.12 -25.82
N LEU A 88 3.69 7.33 -26.27
CA LEU A 88 3.33 8.43 -25.38
C LEU A 88 1.90 8.27 -24.86
N GLY A 89 1.72 8.63 -23.60
CA GLY A 89 0.45 8.54 -22.91
C GLY A 89 0.44 9.42 -21.68
N HIS A 90 -0.65 9.32 -20.93
CA HIS A 90 -0.84 10.05 -19.68
C HIS A 90 -1.32 9.12 -18.57
N THR A 91 -1.18 9.60 -17.33
CA THR A 91 -1.60 8.88 -16.14
C THR A 91 -2.92 9.45 -15.62
N VAL A 92 -3.92 8.59 -15.45
CA VAL A 92 -5.19 8.91 -14.79
C VAL A 92 -5.12 8.37 -13.36
N THR A 93 -5.19 9.27 -12.38
CA THR A 93 -5.15 8.89 -10.96
C THR A 93 -6.53 8.49 -10.47
N TYR A 94 -6.62 7.32 -9.84
CA TYR A 94 -7.84 6.85 -9.17
C TYR A 94 -7.77 7.00 -7.65
N GLY A 95 -6.57 7.01 -7.08
CA GLY A 95 -6.43 7.22 -5.65
C GLY A 95 -5.00 7.36 -5.18
N TRP A 96 -4.85 8.15 -4.13
CA TRP A 96 -3.63 8.30 -3.35
C TRP A 96 -3.90 7.83 -1.92
N TYR A 97 -2.98 7.06 -1.35
CA TYR A 97 -3.14 6.48 -0.03
C TYR A 97 -1.90 6.70 0.81
N TRP A 98 -2.08 7.29 1.99
CA TRP A 98 -1.05 7.33 3.02
C TRP A 98 -1.22 6.15 3.96
N VAL A 99 -0.16 5.41 4.20
CA VAL A 99 -0.15 4.27 5.12
C VAL A 99 0.78 4.56 6.29
N ASN A 100 0.23 4.53 7.50
CA ASN A 100 1.02 4.68 8.71
C ASN A 100 1.81 3.39 8.99
N PRO A 101 3.16 3.42 9.03
CA PRO A 101 3.98 2.22 9.15
C PRO A 101 3.86 1.52 10.50
N TYR A 102 3.41 2.22 11.55
CA TYR A 102 3.33 1.67 12.90
C TYR A 102 1.97 1.06 13.22
N THR A 103 0.92 1.44 12.48
CA THR A 103 -0.45 0.99 12.73
C THR A 103 -1.09 0.27 11.55
N GLY A 104 -0.55 0.42 10.34
CA GLY A 104 -1.18 -0.03 9.10
C GLY A 104 -2.44 0.75 8.72
N ALA A 105 -2.72 1.87 9.40
CA ALA A 105 -3.88 2.70 9.07
C ALA A 105 -3.70 3.31 7.68
N ILE A 106 -4.73 3.18 6.83
CA ILE A 106 -4.74 3.73 5.48
C ILE A 106 -5.65 4.96 5.45
N GLU A 107 -5.06 6.10 5.12
CA GLU A 107 -5.75 7.37 4.88
C GLU A 107 -5.85 7.61 3.37
N VAL A 108 -7.06 7.80 2.86
CA VAL A 108 -7.28 8.17 1.46
C VAL A 108 -7.02 9.66 1.33
N TYR A 109 -6.09 10.04 0.45
CA TYR A 109 -5.87 11.43 0.11
C TYR A 109 -6.87 11.84 -0.96
N ASN A 110 -7.91 12.55 -0.52
CA ASN A 110 -8.84 13.23 -1.41
C ASN A 110 -8.25 14.61 -1.71
N ASP A 111 -7.90 14.88 -2.97
CA ASP A 111 -7.42 16.19 -3.43
C ASP A 111 -8.52 17.28 -3.42
N GLY A 112 -9.74 16.91 -3.05
CA GLY A 112 -10.87 17.82 -2.93
C GLY A 112 -11.51 18.20 -4.26
N LEU A 113 -11.20 17.50 -5.37
CA LEU A 113 -11.77 17.77 -6.70
C LEU A 113 -12.94 16.86 -7.06
N GLU A 114 -13.70 16.36 -6.07
CA GLU A 114 -15.05 15.88 -6.32
C GLU A 114 -16.00 17.09 -6.49
N GLY A 115 -16.15 17.57 -7.73
CA GLY A 115 -17.23 18.48 -8.10
C GLY A 115 -16.90 19.47 -9.21
N ASN A 116 -17.13 19.06 -10.47
CA ASN A 116 -17.74 19.90 -11.50
C ASN A 116 -18.36 19.01 -12.58
#